data_AF-A0A7C7RNJ8-F1
#
_entry.id   AF-A0A7C7RNJ8-F1
#
_cell.length_a   1.000
_cell.length_b   1.000
_cell.length_c   1.000
_cell.angle_alpha   90.00
_cell.angle_beta   90.00
_cell.angle_gamma   90.00
#
_symmetry.space_group_name_H-M   'P 1'
#
loop_
_entity.id
_entity.type
_entity.pdbx_description
1 polymer ?
#
loop_
_entity_poly.entity_id
_entity_poly.type
_entity_poly.pdbx_seq_one_letter_code
_entity_poly.pdbx_strand_id
1 'polypeptide(L)'
;MNWYKTILEVHTSGKGLYEVSAFLREQLRQWEVDEGICYLFLQHTSASLLITESWDPSARADLETFMEKLVPEGERWYTHTLEGADDATSHIRAMMTDVSITIPIDNGDISLGQWQGVYLFEHRKRPHRRRILMRVLEMGD
;
A
#
# COMPACT_ATOMS: atom_id res chain seq x y z
N MET A 1 6.82 -25.40 -8.20
CA MET A 1 6.42 -23.97 -8.38
C MET A 1 4.91 -23.86 -8.57
N ASN A 2 4.21 -23.35 -7.56
CA ASN A 2 2.79 -23.03 -7.64
C ASN A 2 2.60 -21.50 -7.75
N TRP A 3 1.45 -21.10 -8.29
CA TRP A 3 1.09 -19.69 -8.44
C TRP A 3 -0.28 -19.40 -7.84
N TYR A 4 -0.31 -18.52 -6.86
CA TYR A 4 -1.51 -18.12 -6.14
C TYR A 4 -1.88 -16.67 -6.47
N LYS A 5 -3.17 -16.36 -6.40
CA LYS A 5 -3.67 -15.00 -6.67
C LYS A 5 -4.93 -14.71 -5.87
N THR A 6 -5.01 -13.49 -5.33
CA THR A 6 -6.25 -12.93 -4.79
C THR A 6 -6.31 -11.42 -5.06
N ILE A 7 -7.40 -10.80 -4.63
CA ILE A 7 -7.57 -9.36 -4.60
C ILE A 7 -7.91 -8.99 -3.16
N LEU A 8 -7.09 -8.11 -2.57
CA LEU A 8 -7.41 -7.44 -1.33
C LEU A 8 -8.19 -6.16 -1.64
N GLU A 9 -9.32 -6.00 -0.98
CA GLU A 9 -10.09 -4.76 -1.00
C GLU A 9 -9.91 -3.98 0.30
N VAL A 10 -9.38 -2.77 0.20
CA VAL A 10 -9.16 -1.87 1.34
C VAL A 10 -10.19 -0.75 1.27
N HIS A 11 -10.99 -0.63 2.33
CA HIS A 11 -11.93 0.47 2.50
C HIS A 11 -11.23 1.60 3.25
N THR A 12 -11.09 2.75 2.61
CA THR A 12 -10.48 3.95 3.20
C THR A 12 -11.57 4.93 3.60
N SER A 13 -11.39 5.60 4.73
CA SER A 13 -12.29 6.66 5.24
C SER A 13 -11.78 8.07 4.94
N GLY A 14 -10.63 8.19 4.29
CA GLY A 14 -9.92 9.42 3.98
C GLY A 14 -8.41 9.19 4.00
N LYS A 15 -7.65 10.27 3.95
CA LYS A 15 -6.18 10.20 3.88
C LYS A 15 -5.59 9.42 5.05
N GLY A 16 -4.49 8.72 4.78
CA GLY A 16 -3.66 8.09 5.80
C GLY A 16 -3.13 6.72 5.41
N LEU A 17 -2.39 6.10 6.33
CA LEU A 17 -1.82 4.77 6.16
C LEU A 17 -2.72 3.67 6.75
N TYR A 18 -3.19 2.79 5.87
CA TYR A 18 -4.02 1.63 6.17
C TYR A 18 -3.17 0.37 6.13
N GLU A 19 -2.98 -0.26 7.29
CA GLU A 19 -2.14 -1.46 7.44
C GLU A 19 -2.80 -2.67 6.77
N VAL A 20 -2.02 -3.47 6.05
CA VAL A 20 -2.52 -4.65 5.32
C VAL A 20 -1.72 -5.93 5.59
N SER A 21 -0.67 -5.91 6.40
CA SER A 21 0.21 -7.08 6.61
C SER A 21 -0.55 -8.25 7.22
N ALA A 22 -1.48 -8.00 8.15
CA ALA A 22 -2.30 -9.06 8.75
C ALA A 22 -3.10 -9.85 7.70
N PHE A 23 -3.65 -9.17 6.70
CA PHE A 23 -4.34 -9.83 5.59
C PHE A 23 -3.40 -10.69 4.75
N LEU A 24 -2.21 -10.15 4.44
CA LEU A 24 -1.21 -10.88 3.66
C LEU A 24 -0.80 -12.18 4.35
N ARG A 25 -0.50 -12.11 5.66
CA ARG A 25 -0.15 -13.28 6.49
C ARG A 25 -1.27 -14.31 6.52
N GLU A 26 -2.50 -13.86 6.75
CA GLU A 26 -3.66 -14.75 6.76
C GLU A 26 -3.84 -15.44 5.39
N GLN A 27 -3.62 -14.71 4.30
CA GLN A 27 -3.74 -15.28 2.97
C GLN A 27 -2.65 -16.31 2.67
N LEU A 28 -1.40 -16.07 3.09
CA LEU A 28 -0.30 -17.04 2.98
C LEU A 28 -0.60 -18.31 3.77
N ARG A 29 -1.07 -18.17 5.02
CA ARG A 29 -1.49 -19.28 5.87
C ARG A 29 -2.59 -20.13 5.23
N GLN A 30 -3.57 -19.50 4.57
CA GLN A 30 -4.63 -20.21 3.84
C GLN A 30 -4.14 -20.96 2.61
N TRP A 31 -3.06 -20.48 1.97
CA TRP A 31 -2.46 -21.13 0.82
C TRP A 31 -1.39 -22.14 1.18
N GLU A 32 -1.03 -22.24 2.46
CA GLU A 32 0.02 -23.12 2.98
C GLU A 32 1.37 -22.90 2.27
N VAL A 33 1.65 -21.66 1.87
CA VAL A 33 2.92 -21.29 1.21
C VAL A 33 3.99 -21.10 2.28
N ASP A 34 5.09 -21.84 2.17
CA ASP A 34 6.23 -21.76 3.11
C ASP A 34 7.34 -20.83 2.61
N GLU A 35 7.72 -20.95 1.33
CA GLU A 35 8.84 -20.22 0.72
C GLU A 35 8.43 -19.61 -0.63
N GLY A 36 8.86 -18.38 -0.92
CA GLY A 36 8.58 -17.78 -2.22
C GLY A 36 8.63 -16.25 -2.28
N ILE A 37 7.83 -15.69 -3.18
CA ILE A 37 7.76 -14.25 -3.42
C ILE A 37 6.30 -13.79 -3.46
N CYS A 38 5.96 -12.81 -2.63
CA CYS A 38 4.70 -12.08 -2.66
C CYS A 38 4.85 -10.77 -3.44
N TYR A 39 4.07 -10.62 -4.50
CA TYR A 39 3.96 -9.40 -5.28
C TYR A 39 2.59 -8.74 -5.07
N LEU A 40 2.62 -7.45 -4.75
CA LEU A 40 1.44 -6.61 -4.58
C LEU A 40 1.40 -5.53 -5.65
N PHE A 41 0.24 -5.32 -6.27
CA PHE A 41 0.03 -4.25 -7.24
C PHE A 41 -1.28 -3.52 -6.97
N LEU A 42 -1.21 -2.22 -6.73
CA LEU A 42 -2.35 -1.36 -6.49
C LEU A 42 -2.95 -0.88 -7.83
N GLN A 43 -4.22 -1.20 -8.08
CA GLN A 43 -4.91 -0.80 -9.32
C GLN A 43 -5.48 0.63 -9.25
N HIS A 44 -4.72 1.58 -8.73
CA HIS A 44 -5.15 2.97 -8.54
C HIS A 44 -3.99 3.93 -8.71
N THR A 45 -4.29 5.13 -9.21
CA THR A 45 -3.28 6.18 -9.48
C THR A 45 -3.28 7.29 -8.43
N SER A 46 -4.14 7.21 -7.41
CA SER A 46 -4.35 8.24 -6.38
C SER A 46 -4.15 7.71 -4.95
N ALA A 47 -3.48 6.57 -4.83
CA ALA A 47 -3.06 5.94 -3.58
C ALA A 47 -1.77 5.17 -3.87
N SER A 48 -1.07 4.73 -2.82
CA SER A 48 0.23 4.03 -2.93
C SER A 48 0.30 2.80 -2.06
N LEU A 49 1.35 2.02 -2.25
CA LEU A 49 1.82 0.98 -1.34
C LEU A 49 3.13 1.43 -0.70
N LEU A 50 3.31 1.12 0.59
CA LEU A 50 4.53 1.41 1.33
C LEU A 50 4.90 0.25 2.25
N ILE A 51 6.20 0.06 2.45
CA ILE A 51 6.75 -0.70 3.58
C ILE A 51 7.44 0.32 4.49
N THR A 52 6.93 0.48 5.70
CA THR A 52 7.44 1.46 6.67
C THR A 52 7.19 0.98 8.09
N GLU A 53 7.52 1.80 9.08
CA GLU A 53 7.38 1.44 10.49
C GLU A 53 5.91 1.14 10.87
N SER A 54 5.72 0.13 11.71
CA SER A 54 4.42 -0.33 12.22
C SER A 54 4.30 -0.36 13.73
N TRP A 55 5.31 0.13 14.44
CA TRP A 55 5.33 0.16 15.89
C TRP A 55 4.80 1.46 16.48
N ASP A 56 5.44 2.60 16.17
CA ASP A 56 5.01 3.89 16.70
C ASP A 56 4.02 4.58 15.73
N PRO A 57 2.79 4.91 16.17
CA PRO A 57 1.86 5.70 15.38
C PRO A 57 2.42 7.05 14.91
N SER A 58 3.39 7.63 15.62
CA SER A 58 4.03 8.90 15.26
C SER A 58 4.74 8.83 13.90
N ALA A 59 5.38 7.69 13.59
CA ALA A 59 6.05 7.49 12.31
C ALA A 59 5.07 7.63 11.13
N ARG A 60 3.85 7.10 11.26
CA ARG A 60 2.79 7.26 10.25
C ARG A 60 2.33 8.70 10.14
N ALA A 61 2.08 9.35 11.28
CA ALA A 61 1.62 10.75 11.31
C ALA A 61 2.64 11.71 10.68
N ASP A 62 3.94 11.47 10.87
CA ASP A 62 5.01 12.26 10.27
C ASP A 62 5.07 12.08 8.75
N LEU A 63 4.90 10.85 8.24
CA LEU A 63 4.84 10.60 6.79
C LEU A 63 3.61 11.26 6.14
N GLU A 64 2.45 11.21 6.79
CA GLU A 64 1.24 11.91 6.34
C GLU A 64 1.49 13.41 6.28
N THR A 65 2.00 13.99 7.37
CA THR A 65 2.30 15.41 7.47
C THR A 65 3.35 15.85 6.46
N PHE A 66 4.38 15.04 6.23
CA PHE A 66 5.43 15.29 5.26
C PHE A 66 4.85 15.36 3.84
N MET A 67 4.00 14.41 3.44
CA MET A 67 3.37 14.42 2.12
C MET A 67 2.41 15.60 1.92
N GLU A 68 1.69 16.02 2.96
CA GLU A 68 0.89 17.25 2.91
C GLU A 68 1.73 18.50 2.67
N LYS A 69 2.91 18.59 3.29
CA LYS A 69 3.82 19.73 3.13
C LYS A 69 4.55 19.70 1.80
N LEU A 70 4.93 18.52 1.32
CA LEU A 70 5.72 18.36 0.10
C LEU A 70 4.88 18.57 -1.16
N VAL A 71 3.63 18.11 -1.13
CA VAL A 71 2.67 18.24 -2.24
C VAL A 71 1.40 18.88 -1.69
N PRO A 72 1.41 20.19 -1.39
CA PRO A 72 0.28 20.89 -0.80
C PRO A 72 -0.89 20.95 -1.78
N GLU A 73 -2.12 20.99 -1.26
CA GLU A 73 -3.31 21.22 -2.10
C GLU A 73 -3.51 22.70 -2.44
N GLY A 74 -4.27 22.96 -3.50
CA GLY A 74 -4.75 24.31 -3.82
C GLY A 74 -3.76 25.23 -4.52
N GLU A 75 -2.60 24.71 -4.94
CA GLU A 75 -1.68 25.48 -5.77
C GLU A 75 -2.31 25.84 -7.12
N ARG A 76 -2.13 27.10 -7.54
CA ARG A 76 -2.78 27.64 -8.75
C ARG A 76 -2.33 26.97 -10.05
N TRP A 77 -1.18 26.30 -10.03
CA TRP A 77 -0.64 25.62 -11.20
C TRP A 77 -1.21 24.21 -11.39
N TYR A 78 -1.95 23.67 -10.41
CA TYR A 78 -2.67 22.42 -10.62
C TYR A 78 -3.83 22.62 -11.57
N THR A 79 -3.78 21.93 -12.71
CA THR A 79 -4.84 21.96 -13.72
C THR A 79 -5.78 20.75 -13.62
N HIS A 80 -5.32 19.65 -13.03
CA HIS A 80 -6.11 18.43 -12.82
C HIS A 80 -6.87 18.50 -11.48
N THR A 81 -8.04 19.13 -11.49
CA THR A 81 -8.81 19.44 -10.27
C THR A 81 -10.28 19.03 -10.37
N LEU A 82 -10.63 18.19 -11.36
CA LEU A 82 -12.01 17.83 -11.67
C LEU A 82 -12.68 17.08 -10.52
N GLU A 83 -11.91 16.30 -9.76
CA GLU A 83 -12.42 15.55 -8.61
C GLU A 83 -12.11 16.21 -7.25
N GLY A 84 -11.76 17.50 -7.25
CA GLY A 84 -11.50 18.30 -6.05
C GLY A 84 -10.06 18.76 -5.88
N ALA A 85 -9.79 19.45 -4.77
CA ALA A 85 -8.48 20.05 -4.48
C ALA A 85 -7.35 19.04 -4.26
N ASP A 86 -7.69 17.79 -3.94
CA ASP A 86 -6.76 16.69 -3.74
C ASP A 86 -6.54 15.82 -4.99
N ASP A 87 -7.14 16.18 -6.13
CA ASP A 87 -7.12 15.38 -7.34
C ASP A 87 -5.68 15.30 -7.91
N ALA A 88 -5.12 16.42 -8.34
CA ALA A 88 -3.73 16.50 -8.79
C ALA A 88 -2.72 16.00 -7.75
N THR A 89 -2.88 16.40 -6.48
CA THR A 89 -1.89 16.08 -5.43
C THR A 89 -1.85 14.60 -5.13
N SER A 90 -3.00 13.91 -5.17
CA SER A 90 -3.05 12.47 -4.97
C SER A 90 -2.28 11.68 -6.02
N HIS A 91 -2.33 12.13 -7.28
CA HIS A 91 -1.57 11.54 -8.37
C HIS A 91 -0.07 11.81 -8.24
N ILE A 92 0.31 13.02 -7.84
CA ILE A 92 1.71 13.38 -7.63
C ILE A 92 2.30 12.57 -6.48
N ARG A 93 1.60 12.47 -5.34
CA ARG A 93 2.06 11.66 -4.19
C ARG A 93 2.17 10.19 -4.55
N ALA A 94 1.23 9.65 -5.33
CA ALA A 94 1.30 8.29 -5.85
C ALA A 94 2.51 8.08 -6.78
N MET A 95 2.80 9.03 -7.67
CA MET A 95 3.96 8.99 -8.56
C MET A 95 5.31 9.07 -7.82
N MET A 96 5.36 9.75 -6.68
CA MET A 96 6.56 9.87 -5.84
C MET A 96 6.83 8.63 -4.96
N THR A 97 5.89 7.69 -4.94
CA THR A 97 5.94 6.48 -4.11
C THR A 97 5.66 5.27 -5.00
N ASP A 98 5.37 4.12 -4.39
CA ASP A 98 5.18 2.89 -5.14
C ASP A 98 3.70 2.56 -5.33
N VAL A 99 3.37 2.01 -6.50
CA VAL A 99 2.08 1.33 -6.73
C VAL A 99 2.24 -0.19 -6.70
N SER A 100 3.47 -0.68 -6.52
CA SER A 100 3.76 -2.10 -6.42
C SER A 100 4.95 -2.38 -5.52
N ILE A 101 4.86 -3.46 -4.75
CA ILE A 101 5.94 -3.92 -3.88
C ILE A 101 6.07 -5.43 -3.98
N THR A 102 7.31 -5.91 -3.85
CA THR A 102 7.67 -7.33 -3.86
C THR A 102 8.32 -7.66 -2.54
N ILE A 103 7.86 -8.72 -1.88
CA ILE A 103 8.29 -9.13 -0.54
C ILE A 103 8.64 -10.62 -0.58
N PRO A 104 9.81 -11.05 -0.08
CA PRO A 104 10.11 -12.46 0.10
C PRO A 104 9.13 -13.11 1.08
N ILE A 105 8.95 -14.42 0.94
CA ILE A 105 8.22 -15.26 1.89
C ILE A 105 9.22 -16.30 2.38
N ASP A 106 9.43 -16.34 3.70
CA ASP A 106 10.31 -17.31 4.36
C ASP A 106 9.55 -17.91 5.56
N ASN A 107 9.63 -19.22 5.77
CA ASN A 107 8.98 -19.93 6.89
C ASN A 107 7.47 -19.61 7.07
N GLY A 108 6.76 -19.45 5.96
CA GLY A 108 5.32 -19.21 5.95
C GLY A 108 4.86 -17.78 6.28
N ASP A 109 5.78 -16.81 6.36
CA ASP A 109 5.47 -15.41 6.62
C ASP A 109 6.10 -14.50 5.55
N ILE A 110 5.51 -13.31 5.34
CA ILE A 110 6.16 -12.24 4.60
C ILE A 110 7.41 -11.78 5.37
N SER A 111 8.56 -11.85 4.72
CA SER A 111 9.87 -11.58 5.32
C SER A 111 10.12 -10.09 5.48
N LEU A 112 9.54 -9.52 6.53
CA LEU A 112 9.66 -8.13 6.92
C LEU A 112 10.65 -7.98 8.08
N GLY A 113 11.34 -6.84 8.14
CA GLY A 113 12.08 -6.45 9.34
C GLY A 113 11.15 -6.28 10.55
N GLN A 114 11.70 -6.39 11.76
CA GLN A 114 10.94 -6.37 13.03
C GLN A 114 9.91 -5.24 13.15
N TRP A 115 10.23 -4.07 12.59
CA TRP A 115 9.37 -2.88 12.67
C TRP A 115 8.62 -2.59 11.38
N GLN A 116 8.86 -3.33 10.30
CA GLN A 116 8.22 -3.09 9.02
C GLN A 116 6.78 -3.63 9.00
N GLY A 117 5.88 -2.80 8.48
CA GLY A 117 4.54 -3.18 8.07
C GLY A 117 4.26 -2.73 6.64
N VAL A 118 3.32 -3.41 6.00
CA VAL A 118 2.84 -3.09 4.65
C VAL A 118 1.58 -2.24 4.76
N TYR A 119 1.54 -1.15 4.00
CA TYR A 119 0.45 -0.20 4.03
C TYR A 119 -0.08 0.14 2.65
N LEU A 120 -1.37 0.41 2.58
CA LEU A 120 -1.95 1.29 1.58
C LEU A 120 -1.90 2.73 2.09
N PHE A 121 -1.30 3.63 1.33
CA PHE A 121 -1.31 5.06 1.63
C PHE A 121 -2.39 5.75 0.79
N GLU A 122 -3.49 6.13 1.43
CA GLU A 122 -4.58 6.88 0.81
C GLU A 122 -4.24 8.36 0.75
N HIS A 123 -4.29 8.94 -0.45
CA HIS A 123 -4.02 10.36 -0.68
C HIS A 123 -5.29 11.20 -0.88
N ARG A 124 -6.47 10.57 -0.97
CA ARG A 124 -7.76 11.25 -1.14
C ARG A 124 -8.47 11.45 0.20
N LYS A 125 -9.12 12.60 0.36
CA LYS A 125 -9.91 12.97 1.53
C LYS A 125 -11.21 12.19 1.64
N ARG A 126 -11.85 11.90 0.51
CA ARG A 126 -13.12 11.17 0.47
C ARG A 126 -12.88 9.67 0.65
N PRO A 127 -13.86 8.91 1.18
CA PRO A 127 -13.76 7.45 1.25
C PRO A 127 -13.58 6.80 -0.12
N HIS A 128 -12.77 5.75 -0.19
CA HIS A 128 -12.57 4.94 -1.40
C HIS A 128 -12.58 3.44 -1.09
N ARG A 129 -12.79 2.64 -2.13
CA ARG A 129 -12.51 1.21 -2.14
C ARG A 129 -11.32 0.98 -3.06
N ARG A 130 -10.21 0.56 -2.47
CA ARG A 130 -8.94 0.33 -3.16
C ARG A 130 -8.75 -1.17 -3.39
N ARG A 131 -8.21 -1.54 -4.55
CA ARG A 131 -7.96 -2.92 -4.96
C ARG A 131 -6.47 -3.17 -5.11
N ILE A 132 -5.95 -4.08 -4.29
CA ILE A 132 -4.57 -4.55 -4.36
C ILE A 132 -4.60 -5.98 -4.91
N LEU A 133 -3.94 -6.19 -6.04
CA LEU A 133 -3.69 -7.52 -6.57
C LEU A 133 -2.57 -8.15 -5.74
N MET A 134 -2.83 -9.30 -5.14
CA MET A 134 -1.79 -10.12 -4.52
C MET A 134 -1.50 -11.32 -5.41
N ARG A 135 -0.22 -11.55 -5.71
CA ARG A 135 0.28 -12.69 -6.47
C ARG A 135 1.40 -13.32 -5.68
N VAL A 136 1.38 -14.64 -5.54
CA VAL A 136 2.44 -15.38 -4.85
C VAL A 136 2.98 -16.43 -5.79
N LEU A 137 4.29 -16.37 -6.00
CA LEU A 137 5.05 -17.44 -6.63
C LEU A 137 5.70 -18.26 -5.50
N GLU A 138 5.22 -19.47 -5.31
CA GLU A 138 5.80 -20.38 -4.33
C GLU A 138 7.06 -21.04 -4.92
N MET A 139 8.15 -20.97 -4.14
CA MET A 139 9.45 -21.53 -4.46
C MET A 139 9.73 -22.70 -3.52
N GLY A 140 9.02 -23.81 -3.74
CA GLY A 140 9.37 -25.11 -3.15
C GLY A 140 10.20 -25.95 -4.13
N ASP A 141 10.91 -26.93 -3.57
CA ASP A 141 11.40 -28.10 -4.31
C ASP A 141 10.25 -28.90 -4.96
#